data_AF-A0A0P7G788-F1
#
_entry.id   AF-A0A0P7G788-F1
#
_cell.length_a   1.000
_cell.length_b   1.000
_cell.length_c   1.000
_cell.angle_alpha   90.00
_cell.angle_beta   90.00
_cell.angle_gamma   90.00
#
_symmetry.space_group_name_H-M   'P 1'
#
loop_
_entity.id
_entity.type
_entity.pdbx_description
1 polymer ?
#
loop_
_entity_poly.entity_id
_entity_poly.type
_entity_poly.pdbx_seq_one_letter_code
_entity_poly.pdbx_strand_id
1 'polypeptide(L)'
;MVSSFGTLALWHGAVESFLHEHDESLLERPYWAVEQAMTDRHATLVAEEPFRYRIAFRTADAACVVDFDADLEVVELSVESE
;
A
#
# COMPACT_ATOMS: atom_id res chain seq x y z
N MET A 1 8.06 -9.84 -9.23
CA MET A 1 6.72 -10.08 -9.79
C MET A 1 5.88 -8.88 -9.39
N VAL A 2 5.16 -8.25 -10.33
CA VAL A 2 4.31 -7.09 -10.01
C VAL A 2 3.27 -7.50 -8.97
N SER A 3 3.05 -6.64 -7.97
CA SER A 3 2.08 -6.86 -6.90
C SER A 3 0.74 -6.23 -7.30
N SER A 4 -0.29 -7.06 -7.50
CA SER A 4 -1.64 -6.59 -7.82
C SER A 4 -2.22 -5.75 -6.68
N PHE A 5 -2.06 -6.21 -5.44
CA PHE A 5 -2.51 -5.50 -4.24
C PHE A 5 -1.79 -4.15 -4.08
N GLY A 6 -0.47 -4.11 -4.32
CA GLY A 6 0.29 -2.87 -4.20
C GLY A 6 -0.10 -1.87 -5.26
N THR A 7 -0.32 -2.34 -6.49
CA THR A 7 -0.81 -1.51 -7.59
C THR A 7 -2.22 -0.99 -7.31
N LEU A 8 -3.13 -1.81 -6.76
CA LEU A 8 -4.48 -1.39 -6.39
C LEU A 8 -4.47 -0.35 -5.27
N ALA A 9 -3.64 -0.54 -4.25
CA ALA A 9 -3.50 0.41 -3.16
C ALA A 9 -3.05 1.80 -3.63
N LEU A 10 -2.19 1.89 -4.66
CA LEU A 10 -1.74 3.18 -5.21
C LEU A 10 -2.89 4.04 -5.77
N TRP A 11 -4.00 3.43 -6.19
CA TRP A 11 -5.18 4.15 -6.68
C TRP A 11 -6.13 4.57 -5.56
N HIS A 12 -5.85 4.20 -4.31
CA HIS A 12 -6.63 4.64 -3.17
C HIS A 12 -6.19 6.05 -2.75
N GLY A 13 -7.13 7.00 -2.71
CA GLY A 13 -6.81 8.43 -2.50
C GLY A 13 -6.02 8.72 -1.22
N ALA A 14 -6.23 7.97 -0.14
CA ALA A 14 -5.44 8.14 1.09
C ALA A 14 -3.97 7.68 0.95
N VAL A 15 -3.71 6.66 0.12
CA VAL A 15 -2.34 6.21 -0.18
C VAL A 15 -1.67 7.23 -1.10
N GLU A 16 -2.39 7.73 -2.11
CA GLU A 16 -1.91 8.78 -2.99
C GLU A 16 -1.54 10.05 -2.19
N SER A 17 -2.41 10.51 -1.30
CA SER A 17 -2.14 11.62 -0.40
C SER A 17 -0.93 11.36 0.50
N PHE A 18 -0.83 10.18 1.11
CA PHE A 18 0.33 9.81 1.94
C PHE A 18 1.64 9.87 1.15
N LEU A 19 1.69 9.26 -0.04
CA LEU A 19 2.90 9.30 -0.87
C LEU A 19 3.23 10.73 -1.32
N HIS A 20 2.22 11.54 -1.59
CA HIS A 20 2.40 12.95 -1.93
C HIS A 20 3.00 13.76 -0.77
N GLU A 21 2.52 13.55 0.45
CA GLU A 21 2.99 14.25 1.66
C GLU A 21 4.42 13.86 2.06
N HIS A 22 4.91 12.71 1.60
CA HIS A 22 6.24 12.16 1.93
C HIS A 22 7.19 12.07 0.70
N ASP A 23 7.08 12.99 -0.27
CA ASP A 23 8.00 13.12 -1.43
C ASP A 23 8.09 11.87 -2.35
N GLU A 24 7.07 11.00 -2.29
CA GLU A 24 6.92 9.75 -3.04
C GLU A 24 5.79 9.86 -4.09
N SER A 25 5.33 11.07 -4.41
CA SER A 25 4.21 11.40 -5.29
C SER A 25 4.24 10.68 -6.64
N LEU A 26 3.18 9.95 -6.97
CA LEU A 26 3.02 9.28 -8.27
C LEU A 26 2.88 10.24 -9.47
N LEU A 27 2.63 11.53 -9.21
CA LEU A 27 2.64 12.57 -10.24
C LEU A 27 4.06 12.94 -10.68
N GLU A 28 5.04 12.68 -9.82
CA GLU A 28 6.44 13.06 -10.01
C GLU A 28 7.31 11.86 -10.35
N ARG A 29 6.93 10.66 -9.89
CA ARG A 29 7.59 9.39 -10.20
C ARG A 29 6.63 8.36 -10.75
N PRO A 30 7.09 7.49 -11.66
CA PRO A 30 6.25 6.42 -12.17
C PRO A 30 5.94 5.37 -11.09
N TYR A 31 4.78 4.74 -11.15
CA TYR A 31 4.35 3.74 -10.15
C TYR A 31 5.31 2.56 -9.98
N TRP A 32 6.08 2.19 -11.02
CA TRP A 32 7.07 1.12 -10.93
C TRP A 32 8.32 1.49 -10.11
N ALA A 33 8.46 2.76 -9.71
CA ALA A 33 9.45 3.18 -8.73
C ALA A 33 9.00 2.86 -7.29
N VAL A 34 7.71 2.59 -7.07
CA VAL A 34 7.17 2.21 -5.76
C VAL A 34 7.33 0.70 -5.55
N GLU A 35 8.18 0.31 -4.60
CA GLU A 35 8.56 -1.09 -4.41
C GLU A 35 7.37 -2.02 -4.11
N GLN A 36 6.37 -1.51 -3.39
CA GLN A 36 5.13 -2.19 -3.02
C GLN A 36 4.31 -2.58 -4.26
N ALA A 37 4.41 -1.83 -5.36
CA ALA A 37 3.75 -2.16 -6.63
C ALA A 37 4.55 -3.21 -7.44
N MET A 38 5.85 -3.32 -7.21
CA MET A 38 6.74 -4.16 -8.01
C MET A 38 7.13 -5.49 -7.37
N THR A 39 6.87 -5.64 -6.07
CA THR A 39 7.27 -6.80 -5.28
C THR A 39 6.22 -7.13 -4.22
N ASP A 40 6.00 -8.41 -3.97
CA ASP A 40 5.11 -8.94 -2.92
C ASP A 40 5.77 -9.02 -1.54
N ARG A 41 7.07 -8.76 -1.42
CA ARG A 41 7.80 -8.73 -0.12
C ARG A 41 7.23 -7.75 0.91
N HIS A 42 6.51 -6.73 0.44
CA HIS A 42 5.89 -5.70 1.27
C HIS A 42 4.45 -6.04 1.65
N ALA A 43 4.02 -7.23 1.27
CA ALA A 43 2.68 -7.69 1.42
C ALA A 43 2.63 -8.89 2.36
N THR A 44 1.59 -8.98 3.19
CA THR A 44 1.49 -9.94 4.28
C THR A 44 0.07 -10.46 4.37
N LEU A 45 -0.10 -11.78 4.38
CA LEU A 45 -1.37 -12.39 4.72
C LEU A 45 -1.59 -12.25 6.23
N VAL A 46 -2.60 -11.50 6.64
CA VAL A 46 -2.94 -11.23 8.04
C VAL A 46 -3.88 -12.30 8.59
N ALA A 47 -4.85 -12.74 7.78
CA ALA A 47 -5.80 -13.78 8.14
C ALA A 47 -6.28 -14.51 6.88
N GLU A 48 -6.64 -15.78 7.03
CA GLU A 48 -7.24 -16.59 5.95
C GLU A 48 -8.78 -16.55 6.00
N GLU A 49 -9.36 -16.46 7.21
CA GLU A 49 -10.81 -16.47 7.43
C GLU A 49 -11.21 -15.51 8.58
N PRO A 50 -11.80 -14.33 8.29
CA PRO A 50 -11.96 -13.77 6.94
C PRO A 50 -10.60 -13.45 6.32
N PHE A 51 -10.49 -13.61 4.99
CA PHE A 51 -9.26 -13.29 4.27
C PHE A 51 -8.89 -11.82 4.48
N ARG A 52 -7.65 -11.59 4.91
CA ARG A 52 -7.07 -10.26 5.11
C ARG A 52 -5.66 -10.23 4.57
N TYR A 53 -5.39 -9.30 3.66
CA TYR A 53 -4.08 -9.11 3.07
C TYR A 53 -3.61 -7.67 3.24
N ARG A 54 -2.42 -7.48 3.79
CA ARG A 54 -1.88 -6.19 4.20
C ARG A 54 -0.74 -5.75 3.30
N ILE A 55 -0.69 -4.46 2.99
CA ILE A 55 0.45 -3.79 2.38
C ILE A 55 0.84 -2.58 3.20
N ALA A 56 2.14 -2.38 3.39
CA ALA A 56 2.69 -1.21 4.06
C ALA A 56 3.55 -0.36 3.11
N PHE A 57 3.16 0.89 2.91
CA PHE A 57 3.94 1.94 2.26
C PHE A 57 4.76 2.64 3.34
N ARG A 58 6.06 2.35 3.41
CA ARG A 58 6.95 2.91 4.42
C ARG A 58 7.77 4.06 3.85
N THR A 59 7.88 5.11 4.64
CA THR A 59 8.74 6.28 4.41
C THR A 59 9.78 6.33 5.53
N ALA A 60 10.54 7.42 5.65
CA ALA A 60 11.56 7.55 6.68
C ALA A 60 10.96 7.77 8.10
N ASP A 61 9.75 8.30 8.17
CA ASP A 61 9.12 8.82 9.39
C ASP A 61 7.70 8.31 9.63
N ALA A 62 7.10 7.65 8.63
CA ALA A 62 5.74 7.11 8.72
C ALA A 62 5.52 5.88 7.84
N ALA A 63 4.42 5.17 8.10
CA ALA A 63 3.92 4.10 7.28
C ALA A 63 2.42 4.25 7.01
N CYS A 64 1.99 4.11 5.75
CA CYS A 64 0.59 3.91 5.41
C CYS A 64 0.32 2.41 5.23
N VAL A 65 -0.54 1.86 6.07
CA VAL A 65 -0.89 0.44 6.10
C VAL A 65 -2.30 0.27 5.54
N VAL A 66 -2.43 -0.64 4.57
CA VAL A 66 -3.67 -0.89 3.84
C VAL A 66 -4.00 -2.37 3.93
N ASP A 67 -5.19 -2.69 4.40
CA ASP A 67 -5.71 -4.05 4.40
C ASP A 67 -6.80 -4.22 3.34
N PHE A 68 -6.72 -5.36 2.66
CA PHE A 68 -7.64 -5.83 1.65
C PHE A 68 -8.40 -7.05 2.14
N ASP A 69 -9.66 -7.19 1.70
CA ASP A 69 -10.39 -8.45 1.80
C ASP A 69 -10.21 -9.34 0.56
N ALA A 70 -10.99 -10.43 0.48
CA ALA A 70 -10.95 -11.39 -0.62
C ALA A 70 -11.39 -10.79 -1.96
N ASP A 71 -12.22 -9.74 -1.92
CA ASP A 71 -12.75 -9.06 -3.10
C ASP A 71 -11.83 -7.91 -3.56
N LEU A 72 -10.66 -7.77 -2.93
CA LEU A 72 -9.67 -6.72 -3.15
C LEU A 72 -10.21 -5.31 -2.81
N GLU A 73 -11.19 -5.23 -1.91
CA GLU A 73 -11.66 -3.96 -1.38
C GLU A 73 -10.78 -3.55 -0.19
N VAL A 74 -10.51 -2.24 -0.10
CA VAL A 74 -9.82 -1.68 1.07
C VAL A 74 -10.80 -1.67 2.24
N VAL A 75 -10.45 -2.40 3.30
CA VAL A 75 -11.31 -2.57 4.49
C VAL A 75 -10.77 -1.86 5.73
N GLU A 76 -9.47 -1.62 5.76
CA GLU A 76 -8.81 -0.85 6.81
C GLU A 76 -7.64 -0.08 6.20
N LEU A 77 -7.48 1.16 6.66
CA LEU A 77 -6.36 2.01 6.30
C LEU A 77 -5.95 2.84 7.51
N SER A 78 -4.67 2.81 7.81
CA SER A 78 -4.08 3.60 8.88
C SER A 78 -2.78 4.24 8.43
N VAL A 79 -2.48 5.40 9.02
CA VAL A 79 -1.16 6.04 8.92
C VAL A 79 -0.54 5.98 10.31
N GLU A 80 0.62 5.33 10.39
CA GLU A 80 1.39 5.14 11.62
C GLU A 80 2.63 6.04 11.54
N SER A 81 2.85 6.88 12.55
CA SER A 81 4.11 7.65 12.70
C SER A 81 5.10 6.81 13.52
N GLU A 82 6.38 6.82 13.13
CA GLU A 82 7.45 6.08 13.84
C GLU A 82 7.86 6.75 15.17
#